data_AF-A0A4U9YG27-F1
#
_entry.id   AF-A0A4U9YG27-F1
#
_cell.length_a   1.000
_cell.length_b   1.000
_cell.length_c   1.000
_cell.angle_alpha   90.00
_cell.angle_beta   90.00
_cell.angle_gamma   90.00
#
_symmetry.space_group_name_H-M   'P 1'
#
loop_
_entity.id
_entity.type
_entity.pdbx_description
1 polymer ?
#
loop_
_entity_poly.entity_id
_entity_poly.type
_entity_poly.pdbx_seq_one_letter_code
_entity_poly.pdbx_strand_id
1 'polypeptide(L)'
;MKMIGWMATFMSVMMYVSYIPQIMDNLAGHKGNFIQPLVAAINCSLWVYYGLFKKERDLPLAAANAPGIVFGFITVLTAMF
;
A
#
# COMPACT_ATOMS: atom_id res chain seq x y z
N MET A 1 23.36 -7.31 -4.16
CA MET A 1 21.97 -7.15 -4.66
C MET A 1 20.90 -7.78 -3.76
N LYS A 2 21.03 -9.05 -3.30
CA LYS A 2 20.00 -9.69 -2.45
C LYS A 2 19.62 -8.92 -1.17
N MET A 3 20.60 -8.35 -0.46
CA MET A 3 20.35 -7.58 0.78
C MET A 3 19.56 -6.29 0.51
N ILE A 4 19.91 -5.56 -0.55
CA ILE A 4 19.19 -4.35 -0.97
C ILE A 4 17.75 -4.70 -1.39
N GLY A 5 17.56 -5.83 -2.09
CA GLY A 5 16.22 -6.30 -2.46
C GLY A 5 15.32 -6.55 -1.24
N TRP A 6 15.84 -7.22 -0.21
CA TRP A 6 15.10 -7.42 1.05
C TRP A 6 14.79 -6.12 1.78
N MET A 7 15.74 -5.18 1.82
CA MET A 7 15.50 -3.85 2.39
C MET A 7 14.41 -3.09 1.61
N ALA A 8 14.43 -3.15 0.28
CA ALA A 8 13.43 -2.51 -0.56
C ALA A 8 12.03 -3.10 -0.35
N THR A 9 11.91 -4.43 -0.23
CA THR A 9 10.65 -5.09 0.11
C THR A 9 10.14 -4.66 1.49
N PHE A 10 11.02 -4.63 2.49
CA PHE A 10 10.66 -4.16 3.83
C PHE A 10 10.19 -2.70 3.82
N MET A 11 10.92 -1.82 3.14
CA MET A 11 10.55 -0.41 3.00
C MET A 11 9.22 -0.22 2.27
N SER A 12 8.95 -1.03 1.24
CA SER A 12 7.65 -1.02 0.55
C SER A 12 6.51 -1.35 1.51
N VAL A 13 6.65 -2.39 2.33
CA VAL A 13 5.65 -2.72 3.37
C VAL A 13 5.50 -1.60 4.40
N MET A 14 6.61 -1.04 4.89
CA MET A 14 6.60 0.06 5.88
C MET A 14 5.89 1.31 5.36
N MET A 15 5.99 1.61 4.07
CA MET A 15 5.29 2.72 3.44
C MET A 15 3.76 2.57 3.50
N TYR A 16 3.25 1.35 3.56
CA TYR A 16 1.80 1.10 3.67
C TYR A 16 1.37 1.00 5.14
N VAL A 17 2.21 0.46 6.01
CA VAL A 17 1.99 0.44 7.46
C VAL A 17 1.94 1.86 8.04
N SER A 18 2.62 2.83 7.43
CA SER A 18 2.55 4.24 7.85
C SER A 18 1.17 4.89 7.65
N TYR A 19 0.24 4.23 6.99
CA TYR A 19 -1.16 4.67 6.96
C TYR A 19 -1.91 4.36 8.28
N ILE A 20 -1.40 3.49 9.15
CA ILE A 20 -2.06 3.17 10.44
C ILE A 20 -2.28 4.42 11.30
N PRO A 21 -1.26 5.28 11.55
CA PRO A 21 -1.48 6.56 12.23
C PRO A 21 -2.56 7.42 11.57
N GLN A 22 -2.55 7.53 10.23
CA GLN A 22 -3.55 8.31 9.51
C GLN A 22 -4.97 7.73 9.67
N ILE A 23 -5.11 6.41 9.69
CA ILE A 23 -6.38 5.73 9.99
C ILE A 23 -6.84 6.05 11.42
N MET A 24 -5.93 6.03 12.40
CA MET A 24 -6.25 6.37 13.79
C MET A 24 -6.71 7.82 13.92
N ASP A 25 -6.03 8.76 13.26
CA ASP A 25 -6.39 10.18 13.24
C ASP A 25 -7.77 10.40 12.59
N ASN A 26 -8.02 9.74 11.45
CA ASN A 26 -9.33 9.76 10.79
C ASN A 26 -10.45 9.31 11.74
N LEU A 27 -10.25 8.19 12.45
CA LEU A 27 -11.22 7.64 13.40
C LEU A 27 -11.39 8.50 14.67
N ALA A 28 -10.35 9.26 15.04
CA ALA A 28 -10.42 10.25 16.12
C ALA A 28 -11.13 11.55 15.70
N GLY A 29 -11.59 11.64 14.44
CA GLY A 29 -12.28 12.82 13.89
C GLY A 29 -11.35 13.82 13.21
N HIS A 30 -10.04 13.57 13.18
CA HIS A 30 -9.04 14.37 12.48
C HIS A 30 -8.81 13.84 11.06
N LYS A 31 -9.82 14.00 10.19
CA LYS A 31 -9.79 13.46 8.82
C LYS A 31 -8.64 14.07 8.01
N GLY A 32 -7.72 13.22 7.59
CA GLY A 32 -6.60 13.57 6.71
C GLY A 32 -6.98 13.56 5.22
N ASN A 33 -6.06 14.00 4.37
CA ASN A 33 -6.26 13.96 2.91
C ASN A 33 -6.23 12.52 2.38
N PHE A 34 -7.33 12.10 1.73
CA PHE A 34 -7.49 10.75 1.19
C PHE A 34 -6.87 10.54 -0.20
N ILE A 35 -6.47 11.60 -0.91
CA ILE A 35 -5.96 11.49 -2.29
C ILE A 35 -4.69 10.63 -2.33
N GLN A 36 -3.75 10.83 -1.40
CA GLN A 36 -2.50 10.08 -1.38
C GLN A 36 -2.74 8.58 -1.12
N PRO A 37 -3.51 8.16 -0.08
CA PRO A 37 -3.90 6.76 0.09
C PRO A 37 -4.66 6.16 -1.10
N LEU A 38 -5.52 6.93 -1.77
CA LEU A 38 -6.26 6.48 -2.95
C LEU A 38 -5.33 6.19 -4.14
N VAL A 39 -4.45 7.14 -4.46
CA VAL A 39 -3.47 6.98 -5.55
C VAL A 39 -2.54 5.80 -5.24
N ALA A 40 -2.12 5.64 -3.98
CA ALA A 40 -1.31 4.51 -3.55
C ALA A 40 -2.05 3.17 -3.71
N ALA A 41 -3.33 3.08 -3.30
CA ALA A 41 -4.14 1.87 -3.46
C ALA A 41 -4.29 1.46 -4.92
N ILE A 42 -4.52 2.43 -5.82
CA ILE A 42 -4.59 2.20 -7.27
C ILE A 42 -3.24 1.72 -7.81
N ASN A 43 -2.15 2.41 -7.44
CA ASN A 43 -0.80 2.03 -7.88
C ASN A 43 -0.43 0.62 -7.44
N CYS A 44 -0.70 0.26 -6.18
CA CYS A 44 -0.46 -1.07 -5.65
C CYS A 44 -1.30 -2.13 -6.38
N SER A 45 -2.56 -1.81 -6.72
CA SER A 45 -3.43 -2.70 -7.50
C SER A 45 -2.85 -2.99 -8.88
N LEU A 46 -2.32 -1.97 -9.56
CA LEU A 46 -1.64 -2.13 -10.85
C LEU A 46 -0.37 -2.99 -10.72
N TRP A 47 0.43 -2.80 -9.67
CA TRP A 47 1.64 -3.60 -9.44
C TRP A 47 1.33 -5.06 -9.11
N VAL A 48 0.31 -5.31 -8.30
CA VAL A 48 -0.17 -6.67 -8.00
C VAL A 48 -0.65 -7.33 -9.28
N TYR A 49 -1.48 -6.65 -10.08
CA TYR A 49 -1.93 -7.17 -11.37
C TYR A 49 -0.75 -7.49 -12.29
N TYR A 50 0.18 -6.54 -12.45
CA TYR A 50 1.38 -6.73 -13.26
C TYR A 50 2.22 -7.93 -12.78
N GLY A 51 2.48 -8.04 -11.48
CA GLY A 51 3.28 -9.13 -10.90
C GLY A 51 2.64 -10.50 -11.09
N LEU A 52 1.31 -10.60 -11.00
CA LEU A 52 0.58 -11.87 -11.14
C LEU A 52 0.42 -12.33 -12.60
N PHE A 53 0.31 -11.38 -13.54
CA PHE A 53 -0.03 -11.67 -14.94
C PHE A 53 1.12 -11.47 -15.95
N LYS A 54 2.29 -10.96 -15.52
CA LYS A 54 3.46 -10.95 -16.41
C LYS A 54 3.93 -12.38 -16.74
N LYS A 55 4.59 -12.54 -17.90
CA LYS A 55 5.00 -13.84 -18.48
C LYS A 55 5.75 -14.74 -17.48
N GLU A 56 6.67 -14.17 -16.72
CA GLU A 56 7.33 -14.81 -15.59
C GLU A 56 6.82 -14.18 -14.29
N ARG A 57 5.89 -14.84 -13.60
CA ARG A 57 5.21 -14.24 -12.43
C ARG A 57 6.19 -13.69 -11.40
N ASP A 58 5.95 -12.44 -11.00
CA ASP A 58 6.70 -11.73 -9.95
C ASP A 58 5.91 -11.76 -8.64
N LEU A 59 5.87 -12.94 -8.03
CA LEU A 59 5.18 -13.13 -6.76
C LEU A 59 5.75 -12.24 -5.63
N PRO A 60 7.08 -12.00 -5.52
CA PRO A 60 7.61 -11.07 -4.54
C PRO A 60 7.10 -9.63 -4.72
N LEU A 61 7.04 -9.13 -5.95
CA LEU A 61 6.52 -7.79 -6.25
C LEU A 61 5.03 -7.66 -5.91
N ALA A 62 4.23 -8.66 -6.28
CA ALA A 62 2.81 -8.70 -5.96
C ALA A 62 2.59 -8.76 -4.43
N ALA A 63 3.32 -9.62 -3.73
CA ALA A 63 3.24 -9.72 -2.28
C ALA A 63 3.66 -8.43 -1.56
N ALA A 64 4.68 -7.72 -2.08
CA ALA A 64 5.13 -6.45 -1.50
C ALA A 64 4.07 -5.34 -1.61
N ASN A 65 3.30 -5.29 -2.71
CA ASN A 65 2.31 -4.24 -2.96
C ASN A 65 0.90 -4.58 -2.40
N ALA A 66 0.59 -5.85 -2.17
CA ALA A 66 -0.73 -6.26 -1.67
C ALA A 66 -1.17 -5.56 -0.36
N PRO A 67 -0.30 -5.37 0.65
CA PRO A 67 -0.67 -4.60 1.85
C PRO A 67 -1.07 -3.15 1.55
N GLY A 68 -0.45 -2.52 0.56
CA GLY A 68 -0.76 -1.14 0.16
C GLY A 68 -2.16 -0.96 -0.40
N ILE A 69 -2.71 -1.99 -1.02
CA ILE A 69 -4.11 -2.01 -1.45
C ILE A 69 -5.03 -1.95 -0.22
N VAL A 70 -4.81 -2.83 0.75
CA VAL A 70 -5.63 -2.94 1.96
C VAL A 70 -5.55 -1.68 2.80
N PHE A 71 -4.33 -1.25 3.17
CA PHE A 71 -4.15 -0.06 4.00
C PHE A 71 -4.58 1.22 3.28
N GLY A 72 -4.29 1.34 1.98
CA GLY A 72 -4.72 2.48 1.18
C GLY A 72 -6.24 2.63 1.16
N PHE A 73 -6.99 1.57 0.84
CA PHE A 73 -8.46 1.61 0.83
C PHE A 73 -9.06 1.85 2.22
N ILE A 74 -8.55 1.22 3.27
CA ILE A 74 -9.03 1.48 4.65
C ILE A 74 -8.85 2.95 5.00
N THR A 75 -7.71 3.56 4.66
CA THR A 75 -7.44 4.97 4.95
C THR A 75 -8.35 5.91 4.18
N VAL A 76 -8.65 5.60 2.91
CA VAL A 76 -9.64 6.36 2.13
C VAL A 76 -11.02 6.28 2.79
N LEU A 77 -11.46 5.08 3.15
CA LEU A 77 -12.77 4.88 3.77
C LEU A 77 -12.88 5.65 5.09
N THR A 78 -11.88 5.56 5.97
CA THR A 78 -11.91 6.28 7.25
C THR A 78 -11.76 7.79 7.09
N ALA A 79 -11.10 8.28 6.03
CA ALA A 79 -11.02 9.71 5.76
C ALA A 79 -12.34 10.28 5.18
N MET A 80 -13.13 9.46 4.49
CA MET A 80 -14.37 9.90 3.83
C MET A 80 -15.60 9.81 4.74
N PHE A 81 -15.70 8.75 5.55
CA PHE A 81 -16.83 8.50 6.45
C PHE A 81 -16.50 8.91 7.88
#